data_AF-A0AAE3A754-F1
#
_entry.id   AF-A0AAE3A754-F1
#
_cell.length_a   1.000
_cell.length_b   1.000
_cell.length_c   1.000
_cell.angle_alpha   90.00
_cell.angle_beta   90.00
_cell.angle_gamma   90.00
#
_symmetry.space_group_name_H-M   'P 1'
#
loop_
_entity.id
_entity.type
_entity.pdbx_description
1 polymer ?
#
loop_
_entity_poly.entity_id
_entity_poly.type
_entity_poly.pdbx_seq_one_letter_code
_entity_poly.pdbx_strand_id
1 'polypeptide(L)'
;MAEYEQMEMDIRLDSERDLKDNLVKVIQFTYNNQEREREESGSLAPVRNKNEGYGIAAAAYTRIVKCEKDLKGGMNDYLTKLQVDGDAAIKECSMLYDAALNVAMNSIKMAADMTRILNDLYYGSDSQKTPLEDAFDDEEDDSEDDFEEAGATDAEASEMQDEEVSTENENSEREARESAEEDEE
;
A
#
# COMPACT_ATOMS: atom_id res chain seq x y z
N MET A 1 6.95 27.07 -15.70
CA MET A 1 7.42 26.03 -16.64
C MET A 1 6.66 24.78 -16.30
N ALA A 2 5.95 24.16 -17.25
CA ALA A 2 5.30 22.88 -17.00
C ALA A 2 6.41 21.83 -16.80
N GLU A 3 6.42 21.14 -15.67
CA GLU A 3 7.26 19.96 -15.48
C GLU A 3 6.89 18.95 -16.57
N TYR A 4 7.86 18.62 -17.42
CA TYR A 4 7.70 17.52 -18.35
C TYR A 4 7.75 16.23 -17.54
N GLU A 5 6.63 15.51 -17.45
CA GLU A 5 6.57 14.19 -16.86
C GLU A 5 7.50 13.26 -17.65
N GLN A 6 8.64 12.92 -17.05
CA GLN A 6 9.67 12.14 -17.70
C GLN A 6 9.25 10.66 -17.66
N MET A 7 8.79 10.12 -18.78
CA MET A 7 8.53 8.68 -18.87
C MET A 7 9.85 7.91 -18.79
N GLU A 8 10.09 7.28 -17.64
CA GLU A 8 11.19 6.32 -17.48
C GLU A 8 10.81 4.99 -18.13
N MET A 9 11.55 4.60 -19.18
CA MET A 9 11.40 3.30 -19.80
C MET A 9 12.14 2.25 -18.95
N ASP A 10 11.40 1.38 -18.27
CA ASP A 10 11.98 0.25 -17.54
C ASP A 10 12.55 -0.77 -18.54
N ILE A 11 13.87 -0.71 -18.76
CA ILE A 11 14.62 -1.54 -19.71
C ILE A 11 14.97 -2.95 -19.20
N ARG A 12 14.61 -3.30 -17.96
CA ARG A 12 14.89 -4.63 -17.40
C ARG A 12 14.10 -5.71 -18.15
N LEU A 13 14.68 -6.91 -18.26
CA LEU A 13 13.93 -8.06 -18.76
C LEU A 13 12.80 -8.42 -17.79
N ASP A 14 11.69 -8.93 -18.31
CA ASP A 14 10.56 -9.38 -17.46
C ASP A 14 10.98 -10.46 -16.45
N SER A 15 11.96 -11.30 -16.81
CA SER A 15 12.54 -12.33 -15.93
C SER A 15 13.45 -11.77 -14.82
N GLU A 16 13.91 -10.52 -14.95
CA GLU A 16 14.77 -9.85 -13.97
C GLU A 16 13.96 -9.06 -12.94
N ARG A 17 12.64 -8.97 -13.14
CA ARG A 17 11.71 -8.30 -12.22
C ARG A 17 11.19 -9.29 -11.19
N ASP A 18 11.06 -8.83 -9.96
CA ASP A 18 10.42 -9.60 -8.92
C ASP A 18 8.92 -9.78 -9.22
N LEU A 19 8.43 -11.01 -9.05
CA LEU A 19 7.03 -11.34 -9.34
C LEU A 19 6.07 -10.52 -8.46
N LYS A 20 6.43 -10.27 -7.19
CA LYS A 20 5.59 -9.49 -6.27
C LYS A 20 5.47 -8.05 -6.73
N ASP A 21 6.56 -7.42 -7.15
CA ASP A 21 6.56 -6.04 -7.65
C ASP A 21 5.67 -5.92 -8.90
N ASN A 22 5.76 -6.88 -9.82
CA ASN A 22 4.88 -6.94 -10.98
C ASN A 22 3.42 -7.11 -10.58
N LEU A 23 3.12 -7.98 -9.62
CA LEU A 23 1.75 -8.15 -9.12
C LEU A 23 1.20 -6.89 -8.48
N VAL A 24 1.99 -6.16 -7.70
CA VAL A 24 1.59 -4.86 -7.11
C VAL A 24 1.23 -3.87 -8.22
N LYS A 25 2.05 -3.76 -9.28
CA LYS A 25 1.74 -2.91 -10.44
C LYS A 25 0.44 -3.32 -11.14
N VAL A 26 0.20 -4.62 -11.31
CA VAL A 26 -1.04 -5.13 -11.93
C VAL A 26 -2.26 -4.88 -11.04
N ILE A 27 -2.13 -4.98 -9.72
CA ILE A 27 -3.19 -4.63 -8.76
C ILE A 27 -3.52 -3.14 -8.86
N GLN A 28 -2.51 -2.26 -8.87
CA GLN A 28 -2.69 -0.81 -9.03
C GLN A 28 -3.34 -0.47 -10.38
N PHE A 29 -2.88 -1.09 -11.47
CA PHE A 29 -3.51 -0.95 -12.78
C PHE A 29 -4.99 -1.34 -12.76
N THR A 30 -5.31 -2.47 -12.10
CA THR A 30 -6.68 -2.97 -11.99
C THR A 30 -7.56 -2.00 -11.19
N TYR A 31 -7.05 -1.50 -10.07
CA TYR A 31 -7.71 -0.49 -9.24
C TYR A 31 -7.96 0.81 -10.01
N ASN A 32 -6.94 1.37 -10.67
CA ASN A 32 -7.06 2.60 -11.46
C ASN A 32 -8.08 2.45 -12.61
N ASN A 33 -8.16 1.26 -13.22
CA ASN A 33 -9.18 0.98 -14.22
C ASN A 33 -10.60 1.00 -13.62
N GLN A 34 -10.80 0.47 -12.41
CA GLN A 34 -12.08 0.53 -11.70
C GLN A 34 -12.47 1.97 -11.36
N GLU A 35 -11.52 2.79 -10.89
CA GLU A 35 -11.78 4.20 -10.58
C GLU A 35 -12.09 5.02 -11.84
N ARG A 36 -11.37 4.79 -12.94
CA ARG A 36 -11.72 5.41 -14.23
C ARG A 36 -13.13 5.02 -14.68
N GLU A 37 -13.47 3.74 -14.62
CA GLU A 37 -14.83 3.28 -14.95
C GLU A 37 -15.87 3.93 -14.05
N ARG A 38 -15.56 4.11 -12.76
CA ARG A 38 -16.41 4.82 -11.80
C ARG A 38 -16.64 6.28 -12.19
N GLU A 39 -15.59 7.01 -12.57
CA GLU A 39 -15.66 8.41 -13.00
C GLU A 39 -16.42 8.58 -14.32
N GLU A 40 -16.14 7.71 -15.31
CA GLU A 40 -16.72 7.80 -16.66
C GLU A 40 -18.19 7.37 -16.70
N SER A 41 -18.56 6.33 -15.93
CA SER A 41 -19.90 5.74 -15.99
C SER A 41 -20.81 6.07 -14.80
N GLY A 42 -20.24 6.57 -13.69
CA GLY A 42 -20.95 6.74 -12.42
C GLY A 42 -21.45 5.42 -11.80
N SER A 43 -20.99 4.27 -12.29
CA SER A 43 -21.56 2.96 -11.94
C SER A 43 -21.19 2.44 -10.56
N LEU A 44 -20.15 2.99 -9.94
CA LEU A 44 -19.60 2.54 -8.66
C LEU A 44 -19.74 3.63 -7.60
N ALA A 45 -20.64 3.42 -6.63
CA ALA A 45 -20.71 4.27 -5.44
C ALA A 45 -19.46 4.05 -4.54
N PRO A 46 -19.01 5.09 -3.82
CA PRO A 46 -17.94 4.92 -2.83
C PRO A 46 -18.42 4.00 -1.69
N VAL A 47 -17.51 3.23 -1.11
CA VAL A 47 -17.83 2.38 0.05
C VAL A 47 -18.13 3.25 1.26
N ARG A 48 -19.34 3.14 1.83
CA ARG A 48 -19.81 4.06 2.88
C ARG A 48 -19.47 3.63 4.29
N ASN A 49 -19.30 2.32 4.51
CA ASN A 49 -19.05 1.78 5.85
C ASN A 49 -18.36 0.41 5.80
N LYS A 50 -17.87 -0.02 6.98
CA LYS A 50 -17.17 -1.30 7.16
C LYS A 50 -18.01 -2.51 6.75
N ASN A 51 -19.33 -2.46 6.90
CA ASN A 51 -20.21 -3.58 6.54
C ASN A 51 -20.37 -3.71 5.02
N GLU A 52 -20.44 -2.58 4.31
CA GLU A 52 -20.42 -2.56 2.84
C GLU A 52 -19.08 -3.06 2.31
N GLY A 53 -17.97 -2.62 2.92
CA GLY A 53 -16.63 -3.13 2.63
C GLY A 53 -16.54 -4.66 2.80
N TYR A 54 -17.08 -5.20 3.90
CA TYR A 54 -17.18 -6.64 4.09
C TYR A 54 -18.03 -7.33 3.01
N GLY A 55 -19.16 -6.73 2.60
CA GLY A 55 -20.00 -7.27 1.53
C GLY A 55 -19.26 -7.41 0.20
N ILE A 56 -18.46 -6.39 -0.16
CA ILE A 56 -17.61 -6.41 -1.36
C ILE A 56 -16.53 -7.50 -1.23
N ALA A 57 -15.83 -7.54 -0.09
CA ALA A 57 -14.80 -8.55 0.17
C ALA A 57 -15.37 -9.98 0.12
N ALA A 58 -16.54 -10.21 0.69
CA ALA A 58 -17.23 -11.50 0.68
C ALA A 58 -17.66 -11.92 -0.74
N ALA A 59 -18.14 -10.98 -1.55
CA ALA A 59 -18.47 -11.23 -2.95
C ALA A 59 -17.22 -11.56 -3.78
N ALA A 60 -16.11 -10.85 -3.56
CA ALA A 60 -14.82 -11.15 -4.17
C ALA A 60 -14.30 -12.53 -3.76
N TYR A 61 -14.33 -12.85 -2.46
CA TYR A 61 -13.93 -14.15 -1.95
C TYR A 61 -14.77 -15.29 -2.53
N THR A 62 -16.09 -15.12 -2.65
CA THR A 62 -16.98 -16.12 -3.26
C THR A 62 -16.60 -16.42 -4.72
N ARG A 63 -16.17 -15.40 -5.48
CA ARG A 63 -15.66 -15.58 -6.86
C ARG A 63 -14.39 -16.43 -6.86
N ILE A 64 -13.45 -16.17 -5.95
CA ILE A 64 -12.21 -16.96 -5.81
C ILE A 64 -12.54 -18.41 -5.47
N VAL A 65 -13.37 -18.65 -4.45
CA VAL A 65 -13.76 -20.01 -4.01
C VAL A 65 -14.42 -20.80 -5.16
N LYS A 66 -15.17 -20.13 -6.03
CA LYS A 66 -15.72 -20.78 -7.24
C LYS A 66 -14.60 -21.23 -8.18
N CYS A 67 -13.66 -20.34 -8.52
CA CYS A 67 -12.53 -20.68 -9.38
C CYS A 67 -11.62 -21.76 -8.77
N GLU A 68 -11.42 -21.75 -7.45
CA GLU A 68 -10.66 -22.80 -6.74
C GLU A 68 -11.34 -24.17 -6.85
N LYS A 69 -12.67 -24.22 -6.82
CA LYS A 69 -13.42 -25.47 -7.06
C LYS A 69 -13.20 -25.99 -8.48
N ASP A 70 -13.21 -25.11 -9.47
CA ASP A 70 -12.96 -25.47 -10.88
C ASP A 70 -11.52 -25.98 -11.06
N LEU A 71 -10.54 -25.30 -10.45
CA LEU A 71 -9.14 -25.72 -10.43
C LEU A 71 -8.97 -27.11 -9.77
N LYS A 72 -9.62 -27.33 -8.63
CA LYS A 72 -9.61 -28.62 -7.93
C LYS A 72 -10.25 -29.73 -8.78
N GLY A 73 -11.37 -29.42 -9.44
CA GLY A 73 -12.04 -30.33 -10.37
C GLY A 73 -11.13 -30.73 -11.52
N GLY A 74 -10.54 -29.75 -12.20
CA GLY A 74 -9.59 -29.97 -13.30
C GLY A 74 -8.37 -30.79 -12.89
N MET A 75 -7.85 -30.63 -11.66
CA MET A 75 -6.75 -31.47 -11.17
C MET A 75 -7.17 -32.94 -11.01
N ASN A 76 -8.39 -33.19 -10.54
CA ASN A 76 -8.92 -34.54 -10.41
C ASN A 76 -9.22 -35.19 -11.78
N ASP A 77 -9.71 -34.38 -12.72
CA ASP A 77 -9.91 -34.80 -14.10
C ASP A 77 -8.57 -35.16 -14.76
N TYR A 78 -7.54 -34.33 -14.58
CA TYR A 78 -6.19 -34.60 -15.08
C TYR A 78 -5.64 -35.94 -14.56
N LEU A 79 -5.74 -36.19 -13.25
CA LEU A 79 -5.34 -37.46 -12.63
C LEU A 79 -6.04 -38.66 -13.28
N THR A 80 -7.34 -38.53 -13.57
CA THR A 80 -8.13 -39.59 -14.21
C THR A 80 -7.70 -39.85 -15.65
N LYS A 81 -7.20 -38.83 -16.36
CA LYS A 81 -6.73 -38.95 -17.74
C LYS A 81 -5.30 -39.48 -17.89
N LEU A 82 -4.51 -39.54 -16.82
CA LEU A 82 -3.14 -40.09 -16.87
C LEU A 82 -3.07 -41.55 -17.34
N GLN A 83 -4.13 -42.33 -17.10
CA GLN A 83 -4.19 -43.75 -17.44
C GLN A 83 -4.68 -44.01 -18.88
N VAL A 84 -5.06 -42.97 -19.61
CA VAL A 84 -5.59 -43.08 -20.97
C VAL A 84 -4.48 -42.75 -21.96
N ASP A 85 -4.17 -43.69 -22.86
CA ASP A 85 -3.21 -43.46 -23.94
C ASP A 85 -3.71 -42.36 -24.91
N GLY A 86 -2.88 -41.34 -25.19
CA GLY A 86 -3.14 -40.28 -26.17
C GLY A 86 -3.11 -38.84 -25.62
N ASP A 87 -3.59 -37.88 -26.42
CA ASP A 87 -3.49 -36.43 -26.14
C ASP A 87 -4.50 -35.90 -25.09
N ALA A 88 -5.31 -36.78 -24.50
CA ALA A 88 -6.35 -36.39 -23.55
C ALA A 88 -5.78 -35.64 -22.32
N ALA A 89 -4.65 -36.13 -21.79
CA ALA A 89 -3.97 -35.48 -20.66
C ALA A 89 -3.45 -34.07 -21.04
N ILE A 90 -2.99 -33.87 -22.28
CA ILE A 90 -2.49 -32.56 -22.74
C ILE A 90 -3.62 -31.52 -22.73
N LYS A 91 -4.82 -31.89 -23.16
CA LYS A 91 -5.99 -31.00 -23.11
C LYS A 91 -6.32 -30.56 -21.68
N GLU A 92 -6.29 -31.48 -20.73
CA GLU A 92 -6.52 -31.17 -19.32
C GLU A 92 -5.47 -30.20 -18.76
N CYS A 93 -4.20 -30.28 -19.19
CA CYS A 93 -3.18 -29.30 -18.80
C CYS A 93 -3.55 -27.88 -19.21
N SER A 94 -4.05 -27.68 -20.44
CA SER A 94 -4.47 -26.34 -20.90
C SER A 94 -5.67 -25.83 -20.10
N MET A 95 -6.65 -26.68 -19.81
CA MET A 95 -7.80 -26.31 -18.98
C MET A 95 -7.38 -25.98 -17.54
N LEU A 96 -6.39 -26.70 -17.00
CA LEU A 96 -5.82 -26.43 -15.67
C LEU A 96 -5.08 -25.09 -15.64
N TYR A 97 -4.34 -24.74 -16.71
CA TYR A 97 -3.71 -23.44 -16.86
C TYR A 97 -4.75 -22.31 -16.80
N ASP A 98 -5.84 -22.41 -17.57
CA ASP A 98 -6.91 -21.41 -17.56
C ASP A 98 -7.59 -21.32 -16.20
N ALA A 99 -7.83 -22.45 -15.52
CA ALA A 99 -8.40 -22.47 -14.18
C ALA A 99 -7.49 -21.76 -13.16
N ALA A 100 -6.18 -22.03 -13.20
CA ALA A 100 -5.19 -21.39 -12.32
C ALA A 100 -5.10 -19.89 -12.61
N LEU A 101 -5.10 -19.49 -13.89
CA LEU A 101 -5.11 -18.09 -14.32
C LEU A 101 -6.35 -17.36 -13.77
N ASN A 102 -7.52 -17.99 -13.84
CA ASN A 102 -8.76 -17.41 -13.30
C ASN A 102 -8.70 -17.20 -11.79
N VAL A 103 -8.11 -18.14 -11.03
CA VAL A 103 -7.87 -17.94 -9.59
C VAL A 103 -7.00 -16.71 -9.37
N ALA A 104 -5.84 -16.63 -10.05
CA ALA A 104 -4.91 -15.50 -9.92
C ALA A 104 -5.58 -14.16 -10.28
N MET A 105 -6.31 -14.10 -11.39
CA MET A 105 -7.03 -12.90 -11.82
C MET A 105 -8.08 -12.44 -10.80
N ASN A 106 -8.86 -13.37 -10.23
CA ASN A 106 -9.86 -13.01 -9.22
C ASN A 106 -9.21 -12.58 -7.89
N SER A 107 -8.06 -13.15 -7.53
CA SER A 107 -7.28 -12.71 -6.38
C SER A 107 -6.71 -11.30 -6.57
N ILE A 108 -6.21 -10.97 -7.76
CA ILE A 108 -5.75 -9.62 -8.11
C ILE A 108 -6.91 -8.62 -8.05
N LYS A 109 -8.07 -8.97 -8.62
CA LYS A 109 -9.28 -8.14 -8.55
C LYS A 109 -9.74 -7.93 -7.10
N MET A 110 -9.68 -8.97 -6.27
CA MET A 110 -9.99 -8.83 -4.84
C MET A 110 -8.99 -7.90 -4.16
N ALA A 111 -7.69 -7.99 -4.45
CA ALA A 111 -6.71 -7.06 -3.89
C ALA A 111 -6.99 -5.61 -4.32
N ALA A 112 -7.40 -5.37 -5.58
CA ALA A 112 -7.83 -4.05 -6.05
C ALA A 112 -9.11 -3.58 -5.32
N ASP A 113 -10.10 -4.47 -5.14
CA ASP A 113 -11.31 -4.18 -4.37
C ASP A 113 -10.95 -3.80 -2.91
N MET A 114 -9.92 -4.44 -2.31
CA MET A 114 -9.43 -4.11 -0.97
C MET A 114 -8.74 -2.74 -0.92
N THR A 115 -7.93 -2.40 -1.92
CA THR A 115 -7.35 -1.05 -2.05
C THR A 115 -8.45 0.01 -2.13
N ARG A 116 -9.50 -0.26 -2.92
CA ARG A 116 -10.66 0.63 -3.00
C ARG A 116 -11.38 0.80 -1.67
N ILE A 117 -11.64 -0.30 -0.95
CA ILE A 117 -12.27 -0.23 0.39
C ILE A 117 -11.41 0.59 1.35
N LEU A 118 -10.09 0.42 1.34
CA LEU A 118 -9.18 1.19 2.20
C LEU A 118 -9.21 2.68 1.86
N ASN A 119 -9.13 3.00 0.57
CA ASN A 119 -9.17 4.38 0.11
C ASN A 119 -10.52 5.04 0.45
N ASP A 120 -11.64 4.41 0.10
CA ASP A 120 -12.97 4.99 0.36
C ASP A 120 -13.25 5.19 1.86
N LEU A 121 -12.81 4.25 2.73
CA LEU A 121 -13.12 4.31 4.17
C LEU A 121 -12.15 5.16 5.00
N TYR A 122 -10.89 5.30 4.58
CA TYR A 122 -9.84 5.93 5.38
C TYR A 122 -9.11 7.08 4.69
N TYR A 123 -9.21 7.23 3.38
CA TYR A 123 -8.50 8.27 2.62
C TYR A 123 -9.41 9.06 1.66
N GLY A 124 -10.70 8.74 1.60
CA GLY A 124 -11.70 9.44 0.80
C GLY A 124 -12.06 10.79 1.42
N SER A 125 -12.70 11.67 0.64
CA SER A 125 -13.03 13.04 1.05
C SER A 125 -13.94 13.17 2.28
N ASP A 126 -14.54 12.06 2.75
CA ASP A 126 -15.33 11.95 3.98
C ASP A 126 -14.63 11.11 5.07
N SER A 127 -13.35 10.77 4.88
CA SER A 127 -12.55 10.15 5.93
C SER A 127 -12.54 11.09 7.13
N GLN A 128 -12.97 10.59 8.29
CA GLN A 128 -12.86 11.35 9.52
C GLN A 128 -11.37 11.63 9.70
N LYS A 129 -10.96 12.89 9.45
CA LYS A 129 -9.64 13.40 9.79
C LYS A 129 -9.29 12.89 11.17
N THR A 130 -8.08 12.39 11.31
CA THR A 130 -7.62 12.00 12.63
C THR A 130 -7.62 13.23 13.53
N PRO A 131 -7.86 13.11 14.85
CA PRO A 131 -7.83 14.27 15.75
C PRO A 131 -6.52 15.07 15.71
N LEU A 132 -5.44 14.46 15.21
CA LEU A 132 -4.16 15.12 14.97
C LEU A 132 -4.17 15.95 13.68
N GLU A 133 -4.78 15.46 12.61
CA GLU A 133 -4.98 16.23 11.37
C GLU A 133 -5.90 17.43 11.61
N ASP A 134 -7.02 17.23 12.34
CA ASP A 134 -7.90 18.32 12.74
C ASP A 134 -7.15 19.42 13.54
N ALA A 135 -6.26 19.01 14.45
CA ALA A 135 -5.47 19.96 15.25
C ALA A 135 -4.47 20.77 14.40
N PHE A 136 -3.90 20.18 13.34
CA PHE A 136 -3.00 20.91 12.44
C PHE A 136 -3.76 21.85 11.50
N ASP A 137 -4.97 21.49 11.08
CA ASP A 137 -5.81 22.39 10.29
C ASP A 137 -6.31 23.59 11.13
N ASP A 138 -6.64 23.38 12.40
CA ASP A 138 -6.98 24.46 13.34
C ASP A 138 -5.79 25.40 13.60
N GLU A 139 -4.55 24.87 13.65
CA GLU A 139 -3.33 25.68 13.79
C GLU A 139 -2.96 26.45 12.50
N GLU A 140 -3.29 25.93 11.31
CA GLU A 140 -3.09 26.66 10.05
C GLU A 140 -4.08 27.84 9.91
N ASP A 141 -5.34 27.70 10.36
CA ASP A 141 -6.37 28.75 10.33
C ASP A 141 -6.12 29.87 11.37
N ASP A 142 -5.45 29.56 12.49
CA ASP A 142 -5.03 30.53 13.52
C ASP A 142 -3.65 31.18 13.22
N SER A 143 -2.96 30.78 12.14
CA SER A 143 -1.63 31.30 11.79
C SER A 143 -1.63 32.57 10.91
N GLU A 144 -2.80 33.14 10.60
CA GLU A 144 -2.91 34.33 9.74
C GLU A 144 -2.91 35.70 10.47
N ASP A 145 -2.98 35.77 11.80
CA ASP A 145 -2.88 37.07 12.50
C ASP A 145 -2.46 36.89 13.97
N ASP A 146 -1.19 37.18 14.29
CA ASP A 146 -0.76 38.03 15.42
C ASP A 146 0.74 37.83 15.77
N PHE A 147 1.64 38.06 14.82
CA PHE A 147 3.02 38.39 15.17
C PHE A 147 3.13 39.92 15.22
N GLU A 148 2.79 40.53 16.36
CA GLU A 148 3.13 41.94 16.60
C GLU A 148 4.66 42.08 16.55
N GLU A 149 5.15 42.63 15.44
CA GLU A 149 6.53 43.09 15.28
C GLU A 149 6.83 44.12 16.37
N ALA A 150 7.49 43.67 17.44
CA ALA A 150 7.93 44.53 18.53
C ALA A 150 8.81 45.65 17.96
N GLY A 151 8.29 46.87 18.03
CA GLY A 151 8.82 48.05 17.37
C GLY A 151 10.33 48.26 17.59
N ALA A 152 11.00 48.63 16.51
CA ALA A 152 12.41 48.99 16.50
C ALA A 152 12.70 50.11 17.52
N THR A 153 13.35 49.77 18.63
CA THR A 153 14.06 50.74 19.46
C THR A 153 15.46 50.93 18.92
N ASP A 154 15.68 52.12 18.38
CA ASP A 154 16.99 52.67 17.99
C ASP A 154 17.96 52.64 19.19
N ALA A 155 19.07 51.92 19.03
CA ALA A 155 20.23 52.00 19.92
C ALA A 155 21.50 51.61 19.14
N GLU A 156 22.07 52.62 18.47
CA GLU A 156 23.49 52.72 18.13
C GLU A 156 24.40 52.18 19.25
N ALA A 157 25.20 51.16 18.96
CA ALA A 157 26.60 51.03 19.36
C ALA A 157 27.19 49.69 18.84
N SER A 158 27.87 49.80 17.70
CA SER A 158 28.91 48.86 17.30
C SER A 158 30.10 48.97 18.26
N GLU A 159 30.60 47.84 18.80
CA GLU A 159 32.04 47.47 18.81
C GLU A 159 32.31 46.19 19.61
N MET A 160 32.71 45.15 18.86
CA MET A 160 33.83 44.22 19.09
C MET A 160 34.19 43.78 20.53
N GLN A 161 34.20 42.46 20.76
CA GLN A 161 35.47 41.73 20.97
C GLN A 161 35.27 40.20 21.02
N ASP A 162 36.20 39.52 20.34
CA ASP A 162 36.48 38.10 20.40
C ASP A 162 36.73 37.61 21.83
N GLU A 163 36.31 36.38 22.14
CA GLU A 163 37.12 35.48 22.96
C GLU A 163 36.71 34.02 22.69
N GLU A 164 37.56 33.31 21.94
CA GLU A 164 37.58 31.85 21.98
C GLU A 164 38.07 31.40 23.35
N VAL A 165 37.35 30.49 24.00
CA VAL A 165 37.94 29.54 24.96
C VAL A 165 37.41 28.14 24.65
N SER A 166 38.28 27.36 24.04
CA SER A 166 38.25 25.90 24.06
C SER A 166 38.89 25.40 25.37
N THR A 167 38.33 24.33 25.95
CA THR A 167 39.00 23.23 26.70
C THR A 167 37.89 22.35 27.27
N GLU A 168 37.64 21.20 26.65
CA GLU A 168 38.21 19.89 27.02
C GLU A 168 37.63 19.28 28.31
N ASN A 169 36.82 18.24 28.07
CA ASN A 169 37.00 16.89 28.62
C ASN A 169 36.70 16.68 30.12
N GLU A 170 35.69 15.86 30.41
CA GLU A 170 35.92 14.69 31.28
C GLU A 170 34.90 13.57 30.99
N ASN A 171 35.47 12.48 30.51
CA ASN A 171 34.91 11.15 30.37
C ASN A 171 34.59 10.54 31.75
N SER A 172 33.40 9.98 31.93
CA SER A 172 33.16 8.88 32.87
C SER A 172 32.17 7.88 32.26
N GLU A 173 32.65 7.20 31.24
CA GLU A 173 32.67 5.74 31.12
C GLU A 173 32.13 4.91 32.33
N ARG A 174 31.52 3.77 31.95
CA ARG A 174 31.40 2.47 32.67
C ARG A 174 30.20 2.22 33.57
N GLU A 175 29.64 1.03 33.60
CA GLU A 175 29.64 -0.17 32.74
C GLU A 175 28.63 -1.13 33.40
N ALA A 176 28.03 -1.99 32.57
CA ALA A 176 27.70 -3.38 32.84
C ALA A 176 27.25 -3.82 34.26
N ARG A 177 26.05 -4.42 34.30
CA ARG A 177 25.92 -5.77 34.88
C ARG A 177 25.02 -6.67 34.02
N GLU A 178 25.71 -7.60 33.40
CA GLU A 178 25.29 -8.82 32.74
C GLU A 178 24.99 -9.92 33.79
N SER A 179 24.21 -10.93 33.37
CA SER A 179 24.18 -12.32 33.90
C SER A 179 23.49 -12.53 35.24
N ALA A 180 22.83 -13.65 35.55
CA ALA A 180 22.35 -14.86 34.89
C ALA A 180 21.38 -15.52 35.92
N GLU A 181 20.43 -16.38 35.56
CA GLU A 181 20.46 -17.87 35.71
C GLU A 181 18.97 -18.27 35.74
N GLU A 182 18.50 -19.12 34.83
CA GLU A 182 18.39 -20.60 34.93
C GLU A 182 17.15 -21.09 35.72
N ASP A 183 16.42 -21.97 35.02
CA ASP A 183 15.57 -23.09 35.47
C ASP A 183 14.44 -22.88 36.49
N GLU A 184 13.22 -23.35 36.14
CA GLU A 184 12.71 -24.64 36.63
C GLU A 184 11.30 -24.94 36.07
N GLU A 185 11.17 -26.16 35.56
CA GLU A 185 9.99 -27.07 35.41
C GLU A 185 8.78 -26.71 34.53
#